data_AF-A0A3A6R171-F1
#
_entry.id   AF-A0A3A6R171-F1
#
_cell.length_a   1.000
_cell.length_b   1.000
_cell.length_c   1.000
_cell.angle_alpha   90.00
_cell.angle_beta   90.00
_cell.angle_gamma   90.00
#
_symmetry.space_group_name_H-M   'P 1'
#
loop_
_entity.id
_entity.type
_entity.pdbx_description
1 polymer ?
#
loop_
_entity_poly.entity_id
_entity_poly.type
_entity_poly.pdbx_seq_one_letter_code
_entity_poly.pdbx_strand_id
1 'polypeptide(L)'
;MYRVYNLRPQPQAAGWARDNRSLLLGLIFGSLFLAGMAGSQRVSSEGWYIVTSLEGAMVTLRMPSERACKADLSHTCVPGYALRAQRQ
;
A
#
# COMPACT_ATOMS: atom_id res chain seq x y z
N MET A 1 -9.81 50.09 23.09
CA MET A 1 -9.40 48.75 23.55
C MET A 1 -10.54 47.79 23.23
N TYR A 2 -10.37 46.90 22.26
CA TYR A 2 -11.44 46.01 21.79
C TYR A 2 -11.39 44.70 22.58
N ARG A 3 -12.52 44.30 23.17
CA ARG A 3 -12.68 42.98 23.79
C ARG A 3 -13.45 42.08 22.83
N VAL A 4 -12.83 40.97 22.46
CA VAL A 4 -13.44 39.94 21.62
C VAL A 4 -14.12 38.94 22.54
N TYR A 5 -15.43 38.80 22.36
CA TYR A 5 -16.26 37.79 23.03
C TYR A 5 -16.68 36.75 21.97
N ASN A 6 -16.84 35.49 22.36
CA ASN A 6 -17.08 34.32 21.48
C ASN A 6 -15.87 33.72 20.75
N LEU A 7 -14.68 33.74 21.35
CA LEU A 7 -13.61 32.86 20.89
C LEU A 7 -13.99 31.41 21.17
N ARG A 8 -13.97 30.56 20.12
CA ARG A 8 -14.15 29.11 20.27
C ARG A 8 -13.10 28.61 21.29
N PRO A 9 -13.48 27.81 22.29
CA PRO A 9 -12.55 27.33 23.30
C PRO A 9 -11.34 26.69 22.64
N GLN A 10 -10.15 27.11 23.07
CA GLN A 10 -8.88 26.66 22.52
C GLN A 10 -8.81 25.14 22.71
N PRO A 11 -8.61 24.35 21.64
CA PRO A 11 -8.61 22.90 21.74
C PRO A 11 -7.49 22.49 22.69
N GLN A 12 -7.84 21.91 23.83
CA GLN A 12 -6.87 21.38 24.76
C GLN A 12 -6.23 20.15 24.13
N ALA A 13 -4.91 20.18 23.93
CA ALA A 13 -4.17 19.08 23.33
C ALA A 13 -4.42 17.73 24.05
N ALA A 14 -4.70 17.78 25.37
CA ALA A 14 -5.00 16.61 26.19
C ALA A 14 -6.31 15.89 25.82
N GLY A 15 -7.30 16.60 25.26
CA GLY A 15 -8.61 16.03 24.89
C GLY A 15 -8.69 15.54 23.44
N TRP A 16 -7.82 16.06 22.58
CA TRP A 16 -7.93 15.85 21.13
C TRP A 16 -7.92 14.38 20.72
N ALA A 17 -7.02 13.56 21.28
CA ALA A 17 -6.94 12.15 20.95
C ALA A 17 -8.17 11.37 21.42
N ARG A 18 -8.80 11.80 22.53
CA ARG A 18 -10.03 11.21 23.05
C ARG A 18 -11.22 11.55 22.14
N ASP A 19 -11.31 12.80 21.72
CA ASP A 19 -12.37 13.30 20.84
C ASP A 19 -12.29 12.69 19.43
N ASN A 20 -11.07 12.38 18.96
CA ASN A 20 -10.80 11.80 17.64
C ASN A 20 -10.54 10.29 17.68
N ARG A 21 -10.84 9.61 18.81
CA ARG A 21 -10.53 8.19 19.01
C ARG A 21 -11.11 7.30 17.91
N SER A 22 -12.36 7.54 17.49
CA SER A 22 -13.01 6.76 16.43
C SER A 22 -12.29 6.92 15.09
N LEU A 23 -11.84 8.12 14.78
CA LEU A 23 -11.12 8.44 13.54
C LEU A 23 -9.72 7.82 13.54
N LEU A 24 -9.02 7.87 14.68
CA LEU A 24 -7.73 7.19 14.87
C LEU A 24 -7.87 5.67 14.74
N LEU A 25 -8.89 5.08 15.35
CA LEU A 25 -9.17 3.65 15.20
C LEU A 25 -9.49 3.31 13.74
N GLY A 26 -10.30 4.11 13.05
CA GLY A 26 -10.59 3.94 11.63
C GLY A 26 -9.34 3.98 10.75
N LEU A 27 -8.41 4.91 11.02
CA LEU A 27 -7.12 4.99 10.34
C LEU A 27 -6.25 3.76 10.60
N ILE A 28 -6.19 3.29 11.86
CA ILE A 28 -5.39 2.12 12.24
C ILE A 28 -5.97 0.86 11.59
N PHE A 29 -7.27 0.60 11.74
CA PHE A 29 -7.91 -0.56 11.15
C PHE A 29 -7.91 -0.50 9.62
N GLY A 30 -8.14 0.67 9.03
CA GLY A 30 -8.08 0.87 7.59
C GLY A 30 -6.68 0.60 7.02
N SER A 31 -5.63 1.11 7.68
CA SER A 31 -4.25 0.85 7.26
C SER A 31 -3.85 -0.61 7.42
N LEU A 32 -4.24 -1.27 8.51
CA LEU A 32 -4.03 -2.72 8.70
C LEU A 32 -4.78 -3.54 7.65
N PHE A 33 -6.02 -3.16 7.32
CA PHE A 33 -6.82 -3.83 6.29
C PHE A 33 -6.17 -3.71 4.91
N LEU A 34 -5.73 -2.50 4.52
CA LEU A 34 -5.04 -2.27 3.26
C LEU A 34 -3.69 -3.01 3.20
N ALA A 35 -2.92 -3.00 4.29
CA ALA A 35 -1.66 -3.75 4.39
C ALA A 35 -1.89 -5.26 4.27
N GLY A 36 -2.93 -5.79 4.91
CA GLY A 36 -3.33 -7.19 4.81
C GLY A 36 -3.76 -7.57 3.39
N MET A 37 -4.53 -6.72 2.71
CA MET A 37 -4.93 -6.93 1.32
C MET A 37 -3.72 -6.91 0.36
N ALA A 38 -2.78 -5.99 0.56
CA ALA A 38 -1.54 -5.94 -0.21
C ALA A 38 -0.69 -7.22 -0.01
N GLY A 39 -0.59 -7.72 1.21
CA GLY A 39 0.10 -8.98 1.52
C GLY A 39 -0.61 -10.23 0.97
N SER A 40 -1.94 -10.18 0.85
CA SER A 40 -2.79 -11.27 0.34
C SER A 40 -2.74 -11.44 -1.18
N GLN A 41 -2.15 -10.48 -1.91
CA GLN A 41 -1.85 -10.65 -3.33
C GLN A 41 -0.78 -11.73 -3.51
N ARG A 42 -1.22 -12.99 -3.47
CA ARG A 42 -0.38 -14.15 -3.73
C ARG A 42 -0.04 -14.13 -5.20
N VAL A 43 1.26 -14.08 -5.48
CA VAL A 43 1.80 -14.36 -6.81
C VAL A 43 1.24 -15.72 -7.23
N SER A 44 0.54 -15.77 -8.36
CA SER A 44 0.04 -17.02 -8.92
C SER A 44 1.22 -17.79 -9.50
N SER A 45 1.35 -19.07 -9.18
CA SER A 45 2.42 -19.92 -9.73
C SER A 45 2.33 -20.07 -11.25
N GLU A 46 1.12 -19.94 -11.81
CA GLU A 46 0.83 -20.13 -13.23
C GLU A 46 0.88 -18.82 -14.04
N GLY A 47 1.15 -17.68 -13.38
CA GLY A 47 1.22 -16.37 -14.05
C GLY A 47 2.63 -16.04 -14.55
N TRP A 48 2.69 -15.12 -15.51
CA TRP A 48 3.93 -14.47 -15.94
C TRP A 48 4.02 -13.08 -15.33
N TYR A 49 5.22 -12.65 -14.94
CA TYR A 49 5.43 -11.39 -14.25
C TYR A 49 6.65 -10.67 -14.79
N ILE A 50 6.59 -9.35 -14.86
CA ILE A 50 7.78 -8.53 -15.04
C ILE A 50 8.26 -8.01 -13.69
N VAL A 51 9.58 -8.00 -13.50
CA VAL A 51 10.23 -7.39 -12.34
C VAL A 51 10.82 -6.06 -12.80
N THR A 52 10.38 -4.97 -12.19
CA THR A 52 10.86 -3.61 -12.49
C THR A 52 11.13 -2.84 -11.21
N SER A 53 11.98 -1.82 -11.29
CA SER A 53 12.25 -0.90 -10.18
C SER A 53 11.43 0.37 -10.40
N LEU A 54 10.48 0.64 -9.53
CA LEU A 54 9.71 1.88 -9.51
C LEU A 54 10.11 2.65 -8.26
N GLU A 55 10.64 3.86 -8.44
CA GLU A 55 10.99 4.77 -7.35
C GLU A 55 11.91 4.15 -6.27
N GLY A 56 12.81 3.25 -6.69
CA GLY A 56 13.74 2.55 -5.78
C GLY A 56 13.16 1.32 -5.09
N ALA A 57 11.90 0.98 -5.33
CA ALA A 57 11.28 -0.26 -4.87
C ALA A 57 11.17 -1.28 -6.02
N MET A 58 11.50 -2.54 -5.75
CA MET A 58 11.24 -3.63 -6.68
C MET A 58 9.74 -3.96 -6.68
N VAL A 59 9.12 -3.87 -7.85
CA VAL A 59 7.71 -4.15 -8.08
C VAL A 59 7.57 -5.28 -9.09
N THR A 60 6.61 -6.18 -8.83
CA THR A 60 6.27 -7.27 -9.75
C THR A 60 4.90 -6.98 -10.37
N LEU A 61 4.83 -6.92 -11.71
CA LEU A 61 3.56 -6.72 -12.42
C LEU A 61 3.17 -8.00 -13.16
N ARG A 62 1.91 -8.40 -13.01
CA ARG A 62 1.36 -9.59 -13.69
C ARG A 62 1.09 -9.29 -15.16
N MET A 63 1.61 -10.15 -16.04
CA MET A 63 1.39 -10.12 -17.47
C MET A 63 0.30 -11.10 -17.91
N PRO A 64 -0.44 -10.79 -18.99
CA PRO A 64 -1.53 -11.63 -19.49
C PRO A 64 -1.04 -12.93 -20.14
N SER A 65 0.18 -12.95 -20.69
CA SER A 65 0.77 -14.13 -21.32
C SER A 65 2.30 -14.08 -21.33
N GLU A 66 2.94 -15.23 -21.55
CA GLU A 66 4.39 -15.35 -21.77
C GLU A 66 4.88 -14.46 -22.92
N ARG A 67 4.14 -14.46 -24.04
CA ARG A 67 4.49 -13.66 -25.23
C ARG A 67 4.48 -12.17 -24.92
N ALA A 68 3.48 -11.69 -24.17
CA ALA A 68 3.42 -10.31 -23.74
C ALA A 68 4.56 -9.96 -22.77
N CYS A 69 4.92 -10.88 -21.87
CA CYS A 69 6.01 -10.70 -20.93
C CYS A 69 7.40 -10.68 -21.60
N LYS A 70 7.61 -11.51 -22.63
CA LYS A 70 8.86 -11.57 -23.40
C LYS A 70 8.97 -10.52 -24.50
N ALA A 71 7.87 -9.85 -24.86
CA ALA A 71 7.87 -8.78 -25.85
C ALA A 71 8.60 -7.53 -25.34
N ASP A 72 8.60 -7.32 -24.02
CA ASP A 72 9.30 -6.22 -23.39
C ASP A 72 10.68 -6.66 -22.89
N LEU A 73 11.73 -6.31 -23.64
CA LEU A 73 13.12 -6.62 -23.30
C LEU A 73 13.70 -5.67 -22.25
N SER A 74 13.00 -4.58 -21.91
CA SER A 74 13.47 -3.61 -20.91
C SER A 74 13.30 -4.10 -19.47
N HIS A 75 12.50 -5.14 -19.28
CA HIS A 75 12.19 -5.70 -17.97
C HIS A 75 12.48 -7.20 -17.89
N THR A 76 12.83 -7.66 -16.69
CA THR A 76 13.08 -9.09 -16.48
C THR A 76 11.76 -9.83 -16.40
N CYS A 77 11.49 -10.67 -17.39
CA CYS A 77 10.32 -11.56 -17.40
C CYS A 77 10.59 -12.84 -16.59
N VAL A 78 9.74 -13.12 -15.60
CA VAL A 78 9.90 -14.24 -14.66
C VAL A 78 8.56 -14.98 -14.48
N PRO A 79 8.54 -16.32 -14.48
CA PRO A 79 7.34 -17.08 -14.17
C PRO A 79 7.02 -17.04 -12.67
N GLY A 80 5.73 -17.07 -12.32
CA GLY A 80 5.26 -16.85 -10.95
C GLY A 80 5.71 -17.91 -9.93
N TYR A 81 6.03 -19.13 -10.36
CA TYR A 81 6.62 -20.14 -9.47
C TYR A 81 8.02 -19.74 -8.98
N ALA A 82 8.83 -19.09 -9.81
CA ALA A 82 10.17 -18.63 -9.44
C ALA A 82 10.11 -17.46 -8.46
N LEU A 83 9.12 -16.56 -8.63
CA LEU A 83 8.85 -15.48 -7.70
C LEU A 83 8.36 -15.96 -6.32
N ARG A 84 7.58 -17.06 -6.27
CA ARG A 84 7.22 -17.68 -4.99
C ARG A 84 8.42 -18.27 -4.27
N ALA A 85 9.32 -18.94 -5.00
CA ALA A 85 10.51 -19.55 -4.44
C ALA A 85 11.47 -18.53 -3.79
N GLN A 86 11.54 -17.31 -4.33
CA GLN A 86 12.33 -16.21 -3.75
C GLN A 86 11.69 -15.54 -2.53
N ARG A 87 10.40 -15.79 -2.27
CA ARG A 87 9.64 -15.18 -1.17
C ARG A 87 9.55 -16.10 0.07
N GLN A 88 10.11 -17.30 -0.01
CA GLN A 88 10.35 -18.22 1.11
C GLN A 88 11.70 -17.93 1.75
#